data_AF-A0A2G7GYM9-F1
#
_entry.id   AF-A0A2G7GYM9-F1
#
_cell.length_a   1.000
_cell.length_b   1.000
_cell.length_c   1.000
_cell.angle_alpha   90.00
_cell.angle_beta   90.00
_cell.angle_gamma   90.00
#
_symmetry.space_group_name_H-M   'P 1'
#
loop_
_entity.id
_entity.type
_entity.pdbx_description
1 polymer ?
#
loop_
_entity_poly.entity_id
_entity_poly.type
_entity_poly.pdbx_seq_one_letter_code
_entity_poly.pdbx_strand_id
1 'polypeptide(L)'
;MSVPRHFSDTRTEEGRVRILAASGRVLLEAEGHGWQHRSAHPSLEDATLELALLPRIGAGLYAAALDDIERQVRLTGPVTDDRSYPGAA
;
A
#
# COMPACT_ATOMS: atom_id res chain seq x y z
N MET A 1 20.01 -7.64 3.13
CA MET A 1 19.05 -6.58 3.53
C MET A 1 18.08 -6.39 2.39
N SER A 2 16.81 -6.76 2.57
CA SER A 2 15.79 -6.55 1.54
C SER A 2 15.34 -5.10 1.57
N VAL A 3 15.57 -4.36 0.48
CA VAL A 3 15.08 -2.99 0.32
C VAL A 3 13.55 -3.05 0.23
N PRO A 4 12.79 -2.25 1.01
CA PRO A 4 11.35 -2.18 0.86
C PRO A 4 11.00 -1.75 -0.57
N ARG A 5 10.28 -2.60 -1.30
CA ARG A 5 9.81 -2.27 -2.64
C ARG A 5 8.57 -1.43 -2.51
N HIS A 6 8.59 -0.28 -3.13
CA HIS A 6 7.45 0.61 -3.19
C HIS A 6 6.36 -0.01 -4.08
N PHE A 7 5.13 -0.13 -3.57
CA PHE A 7 3.98 -0.66 -4.31
C PHE A 7 3.04 0.45 -4.79
N SER A 8 2.60 1.32 -3.87
CA SER A 8 1.70 2.44 -4.16
C SER A 8 2.02 3.64 -3.24
N ASP A 9 1.86 4.86 -3.77
CA ASP A 9 1.99 6.13 -3.02
C ASP A 9 0.99 7.14 -3.59
N THR A 10 -0.17 7.16 -2.95
CA THR A 10 -1.25 8.09 -3.26
C THR A 10 -1.13 9.33 -2.39
N ARG A 11 -1.16 10.50 -3.04
CA ARG A 11 -1.16 11.81 -2.38
C ARG A 11 -2.39 12.60 -2.79
N THR A 12 -3.07 13.18 -1.80
CA THR A 12 -4.18 14.12 -2.00
C THR A 12 -3.99 15.33 -1.07
N GLU A 13 -4.92 16.29 -1.13
CA GLU A 13 -4.94 17.41 -0.16
C GLU A 13 -5.31 16.95 1.26
N GLU A 14 -6.01 15.81 1.41
CA GLU A 14 -6.41 15.25 2.69
C GLU A 14 -5.27 14.52 3.40
N GLY A 15 -4.26 14.07 2.65
CA GLY A 15 -3.14 13.31 3.18
C GLY A 15 -2.47 12.39 2.18
N ARG A 16 -1.89 11.31 2.68
CA ARG A 16 -1.08 10.38 1.89
C ARG A 16 -1.22 8.95 2.39
N VAL A 17 -1.29 8.01 1.45
CA VAL A 17 -1.29 6.57 1.71
C VAL A 17 -0.17 5.93 0.92
N ARG A 18 0.65 5.14 1.59
CA ARG A 18 1.71 4.31 1.01
C ARG A 18 1.51 2.86 1.32
N ILE A 19 1.78 2.03 0.33
CA ILE A 19 1.90 0.59 0.46
C ILE A 19 3.32 0.19 0.05
N LEU A 20 4.06 -0.46 0.96
CA LEU A 20 5.38 -1.02 0.69
C LEU A 20 5.34 -2.54 0.82
N ALA A 21 6.01 -3.26 -0.07
CA ALA A 21 6.26 -4.69 0.06
C ALA A 21 7.69 -4.91 0.59
N ALA A 22 7.85 -5.55 1.74
CA ALA A 22 9.15 -5.82 2.33
C ALA A 22 9.16 -7.20 3.03
N SER A 23 10.04 -8.10 2.58
CA SER A 23 10.33 -9.38 3.24
C SER A 23 9.07 -10.21 3.58
N GLY A 24 8.22 -10.48 2.58
CA GLY A 24 6.97 -11.24 2.77
C GLY A 24 5.89 -10.52 3.57
N ARG A 25 6.01 -9.20 3.77
CA ARG A 25 5.02 -8.37 4.44
C ARG A 25 4.68 -7.13 3.63
N VAL A 26 3.48 -6.62 3.87
CA VAL A 26 2.98 -5.36 3.35
C VAL A 26 2.96 -4.34 4.47
N LEU A 27 3.63 -3.22 4.29
CA LEU A 27 3.56 -2.07 5.19
C LEU A 27 2.56 -1.06 4.65
N LEU A 28 1.56 -0.73 5.45
CA LEU A 28 0.66 0.39 5.24
C LEU A 28 1.16 1.58 6.06
N GLU A 29 1.37 2.72 5.39
CA GLU A 29 1.62 4.00 6.04
C GLU A 29 0.59 5.01 5.53
N ALA A 30 -0.24 5.54 6.43
CA ALA A 30 -1.25 6.54 6.10
C ALA A 30 -1.09 7.76 7.01
N GLU A 31 -1.19 8.96 6.45
CA GLU A 31 -1.00 10.20 7.20
C GLU A 31 -1.93 11.29 6.67
N GLY A 32 -2.34 12.19 7.56
CA GLY A 32 -3.16 13.36 7.26
C GLY A 32 -2.98 14.43 8.32
N HIS A 33 -3.80 15.47 8.29
CA HIS A 33 -3.63 16.59 9.22
C HIS A 33 -3.81 16.16 10.69
N GLY A 34 -2.74 16.19 11.47
CA GLY A 34 -2.75 15.83 12.89
C GLY A 34 -2.89 14.33 13.18
N TRP A 35 -2.68 13.45 12.19
CA TRP A 35 -2.68 12.00 12.41
C TRP A 35 -1.74 11.26 11.47
N GLN A 36 -1.23 10.13 11.96
CA GLN A 36 -0.42 9.19 11.20
C GLN A 36 -0.75 7.78 11.68
N HIS A 37 -0.63 6.82 10.77
CA HIS A 37 -0.86 5.41 10.98
C HIS A 37 0.24 4.61 10.28
N ARG A 38 0.71 3.57 10.96
CA ARG A 38 1.67 2.63 10.40
C ARG A 38 1.40 1.24 10.92
N SER A 39 1.22 0.28 10.02
CA SER A 39 0.93 -1.11 10.35
C SER A 39 1.57 -2.06 9.33
N ALA A 40 1.94 -3.25 9.76
CA ALA A 40 2.48 -4.30 8.89
C ALA A 40 1.52 -5.49 8.84
N HIS A 41 1.33 -6.02 7.64
CA HIS A 41 0.32 -7.01 7.29
C HIS A 41 0.93 -8.17 6.50
N PRO A 42 0.36 -9.38 6.57
CA PRO A 42 0.86 -10.52 5.82
C PRO A 42 0.51 -10.45 4.32
N SER A 43 -0.51 -9.68 3.94
CA SER A 43 -0.93 -9.52 2.55
C SER A 43 -1.36 -8.09 2.21
N LEU A 44 -1.51 -7.81 0.91
CA LEU A 44 -2.09 -6.57 0.43
C LEU A 44 -3.57 -6.44 0.82
N GLU A 45 -4.31 -7.55 0.81
CA GLU A 45 -5.71 -7.58 1.18
C GLU A 45 -5.91 -7.14 2.63
N ASP A 46 -5.14 -7.70 3.57
CA ASP A 46 -5.17 -7.33 4.99
C ASP A 46 -4.82 -5.85 5.20
N ALA A 47 -3.82 -5.34 4.47
CA ALA A 47 -3.47 -3.93 4.51
C ALA A 47 -4.59 -3.03 3.99
N THR A 48 -5.33 -3.47 2.98
CA THR A 48 -6.46 -2.70 2.40
C THR A 48 -7.67 -2.75 3.33
N LEU A 49 -7.91 -3.87 4.02
CA LEU A 49 -8.92 -3.98 5.07
C LEU A 49 -8.62 -3.03 6.24
N GLU A 50 -7.38 -3.00 6.72
CA GLU A 50 -6.95 -2.05 7.75
C GLU A 50 -7.16 -0.60 7.29
N LEU A 51 -6.81 -0.28 6.05
CA LEU A 51 -7.02 1.05 5.47
C LEU A 51 -8.49 1.48 5.54
N ALA A 52 -9.43 0.56 5.25
CA ALA A 52 -10.87 0.82 5.32
C ALA A 52 -11.38 1.01 6.77
N LEU A 53 -10.64 0.54 7.77
CA LEU A 53 -10.98 0.66 9.19
C LEU A 53 -10.37 1.89 9.86
N LEU A 54 -9.52 2.66 9.17
CA LEU A 54 -8.89 3.84 9.75
C LEU A 54 -9.92 4.93 10.05
N PRO A 55 -10.13 5.32 11.31
CA PRO A 55 -11.22 6.24 11.67
C PRO A 55 -11.01 7.67 11.19
N ARG A 56 -9.79 8.05 10.81
CA ARG A 56 -9.42 9.40 10.40
C ARG A 56 -9.15 9.54 8.90
N ILE A 57 -9.29 8.46 8.13
CA ILE A 57 -9.09 8.55 6.69
C ILE A 57 -10.29 9.26 6.04
N GLY A 58 -10.00 10.29 5.24
CA GLY A 58 -11.03 10.95 4.45
C GLY A 58 -11.50 10.07 3.30
N ALA A 59 -12.76 10.23 2.89
CA ALA A 59 -13.33 9.46 1.80
C ALA A 59 -12.60 9.67 0.48
N GLY A 60 -12.09 10.88 0.23
CA GLY A 60 -11.32 11.21 -0.98
C GLY A 60 -9.97 10.49 -0.99
N LEU A 61 -9.23 10.54 0.11
CA LEU A 61 -7.96 9.84 0.26
C LEU A 61 -8.13 8.31 0.18
N TYR A 62 -9.17 7.77 0.82
CA TYR A 62 -9.48 6.34 0.75
C TYR A 62 -9.78 5.89 -0.68
N ALA A 63 -10.68 6.59 -1.39
CA ALA A 63 -11.05 6.25 -2.76
C ALA A 63 -9.85 6.34 -3.71
N ALA A 64 -9.08 7.42 -3.63
CA ALA A 64 -7.89 7.60 -4.45
C ALA A 64 -6.84 6.49 -4.19
N ALA A 65 -6.66 6.10 -2.93
CA ALA A 65 -5.73 5.04 -2.58
C ALA A 65 -6.20 3.67 -3.11
N LEU A 66 -7.49 3.38 -3.03
CA LEU A 66 -8.05 2.13 -3.54
C LEU A 66 -7.92 2.05 -5.07
N ASP A 67 -8.20 3.15 -5.78
CA ASP A 67 -8.04 3.24 -7.23
C ASP A 67 -6.57 3.03 -7.66
N ASP A 68 -5.61 3.61 -6.93
CA ASP A 68 -4.19 3.39 -7.21
C ASP A 68 -3.78 1.94 -6.91
N ILE A 69 -4.20 1.38 -5.77
CA ILE A 69 -3.94 -0.03 -5.42
C ILE A 69 -4.49 -0.97 -6.51
N GLU A 70 -5.73 -0.78 -6.95
CA GLU A 70 -6.34 -1.59 -8.00
C GLU A 70 -5.56 -1.48 -9.31
N ARG A 71 -5.15 -0.26 -9.68
CA ARG A 71 -4.30 -0.03 -10.86
C ARG A 71 -2.96 -0.75 -10.75
N GLN A 72 -2.29 -0.69 -9.59
CA GLN A 72 -1.01 -1.36 -9.38
C GLN A 72 -1.14 -2.88 -9.41
N VAL A 73 -2.21 -3.45 -8.85
CA VAL A 73 -2.50 -4.90 -8.93
C VAL A 73 -2.66 -5.34 -10.39
N ARG A 74 -3.36 -4.55 -11.21
CA ARG A 74 -3.52 -4.85 -12.65
C ARG A 74 -2.19 -4.79 -13.41
N LEU A 75 -1.28 -3.90 -13.03
CA LEU A 75 0.02 -3.71 -13.70
C LEU A 75 1.10 -4.71 -13.27
N THR A 76 1.14 -5.05 -11.98
CA THR A 76 2.22 -5.83 -11.38
C THR A 76 1.82 -7.25 -10.98
N GLY A 77 0.52 -7.56 -11.05
CA GLY A 77 -0.04 -8.78 -10.46
C GLY A 77 -0.26 -8.64 -8.95
N PRO A 78 -0.80 -9.68 -8.29
CA PRO A 78 -0.89 -9.70 -6.83
C PRO A 78 0.50 -9.55 -6.20
N VAL A 79 0.57 -8.92 -5.01
CA VAL A 79 1.80 -8.85 -4.21
C VAL A 79 2.11 -10.26 -3.70
N THR A 80 2.73 -11.09 -4.54
CA THR A 80 3.20 -12.42 -4.17
C THR A 80 4.65 -12.34 -3.73
N ASP A 81 4.97 -13.05 -2.65
CA ASP A 81 6.31 -13.15 -2.06
C ASP A 81 7.26 -14.04 -2.88
N ASP A 82 7.01 -14.23 -4.17
CA ASP A 82 7.84 -15.13 -4.97
C ASP A 82 8.85 -14.36 -5.81
N ARG A 83 10.12 -14.66 -5.54
CA ARG A 83 11.23 -14.25 -6.38
C ARG A 83 11.03 -14.87 -7.75
N SER A 84 10.51 -14.11 -8.72
CA SER A 84 10.83 -14.28 -10.13
C SER A 84 10.34 -13.08 -10.94
N TYR A 85 11.22 -12.09 -11.11
CA TYR A 85 11.22 -11.32 -12.36
C TYR A 85 12.13 -12.06 -13.34
N PRO A 86 11.61 -12.59 -14.47
CA PRO A 86 12.44 -13.02 -15.58
C PRO A 86 12.84 -11.77 -16.37
N GLY A 87 14.05 -11.28 -16.12
CA GLY A 87 14.56 -10.06 -16.76
C GLY A 87 16.08 -9.95 -16.74
N ALA A 88 16.77 -11.08 -16.70
CA ALA A 88 18.21 -11.17 -16.92
C ALA A 88 18.48 -12.37 -17.83
N ALA A 89 18.45 -12.13 -19.15
CA ALA A 89 19.12 -12.92 -20.16
C ALA A 89 19.45 -11.99 -21.33
#